data_AF-A0A7K4BFM4-F1
#
_entry.id   AF-A0A7K4BFM4-F1
#
_cell.length_a   1.000
_cell.length_b   1.000
_cell.length_c   1.000
_cell.angle_alpha   90.00
_cell.angle_beta   90.00
_cell.angle_gamma   90.00
#
_symmetry.space_group_name_H-M   'P 1'
#
loop_
_entity.id
_entity.type
_entity.pdbx_description
1 polymer ?
#
loop_
_entity_poly.entity_id
_entity_poly.type
_entity_poly.pdbx_seq_one_letter_code
_entity_poly.pdbx_strand_id
1 'polypeptide(L)'
;MTGRKTYVREIARNLSKFLATGDVEALIAWLVAESGLSGSHANRDLITAFADTVREYAVADEGDCRVLWSLCTELAFVAPEDAPAGGPHEVLPLCGVLGIAAIGSISPSFTGAALARLQDASLDRRRQVREAVALGVQNLLAARQEETVAGLEGWIESGSWLPMRAAAAGIAESDLLGEPELADAALRLHRKILIRIYTAGERQSEAFVALKKALGYTLGRVVAALPGVGFEYLRQLAALDDRDVRWIIRENLEGDTLRRQYPETVRHIQASLG
;
A
#
# COMPACT_ATOMS: atom_id res chain seq x y z
N MET A 1 -15.06 -19.53 -1.58
CA MET A 1 -14.26 -19.92 -2.77
C MET A 1 -14.97 -19.72 -4.12
N THR A 2 -16.29 -19.45 -4.17
CA THR A 2 -17.06 -19.35 -5.42
C THR A 2 -17.03 -17.94 -6.06
N GLY A 3 -16.93 -16.86 -5.27
CA GLY A 3 -16.98 -15.47 -5.78
C GLY A 3 -15.78 -15.05 -6.63
N ARG A 4 -14.54 -15.26 -6.14
CA ARG A 4 -13.32 -14.87 -6.87
C ARG A 4 -13.17 -15.53 -8.24
N LYS A 5 -13.55 -16.81 -8.37
CA LYS A 5 -13.54 -17.52 -9.67
C LYS A 5 -14.52 -16.90 -10.66
N THR A 6 -15.69 -16.45 -10.18
CA THR A 6 -16.65 -15.72 -11.00
C THR A 6 -16.07 -14.38 -11.42
N TYR A 7 -15.45 -13.62 -10.50
CA TYR A 7 -14.80 -12.35 -10.84
C TYR A 7 -13.75 -12.50 -11.93
N VAL A 8 -12.80 -13.43 -11.77
CA VAL A 8 -11.76 -13.66 -12.78
C VAL A 8 -12.36 -13.96 -14.16
N ARG A 9 -13.39 -14.82 -14.22
CA ARG A 9 -14.05 -15.17 -15.49
C ARG A 9 -14.72 -13.96 -16.14
N GLU A 10 -15.46 -13.18 -15.37
CA GLU A 10 -16.19 -12.03 -15.89
C GLU A 10 -15.26 -10.87 -16.28
N ILE A 11 -14.20 -10.64 -15.51
CA ILE A 11 -13.16 -9.66 -15.83
C ILE A 11 -12.46 -10.08 -17.12
N ALA A 12 -12.03 -11.34 -17.24
CA ALA A 12 -11.39 -11.84 -18.46
C ALA A 12 -12.28 -11.65 -19.69
N ARG A 13 -13.58 -11.98 -19.57
CA ARG A 13 -14.57 -11.76 -20.63
C ARG A 13 -14.64 -10.29 -21.06
N ASN A 14 -14.70 -9.36 -20.10
CA ASN A 14 -14.78 -7.93 -20.39
C ASN A 14 -13.45 -7.37 -20.93
N LEU A 15 -12.31 -7.80 -20.41
CA LEU A 15 -10.99 -7.38 -20.91
C LEU A 15 -10.75 -7.89 -22.33
N SER A 16 -11.10 -9.13 -22.64
CA SER A 16 -11.04 -9.63 -24.04
C SER A 16 -11.90 -8.80 -24.99
N LYS A 17 -13.11 -8.40 -24.57
CA LYS A 17 -13.96 -7.51 -25.39
C LYS A 17 -13.32 -6.15 -25.56
N PHE A 18 -12.82 -5.56 -24.47
CA PHE A 18 -12.13 -4.26 -24.49
C PHE A 18 -10.91 -4.28 -25.42
N LEU A 19 -10.04 -5.28 -25.31
CA LEU A 19 -8.86 -5.41 -26.17
C LEU A 19 -9.23 -5.56 -27.66
N ALA A 20 -10.33 -6.25 -27.96
CA ALA A 20 -10.80 -6.42 -29.34
C ALA A 20 -11.50 -5.19 -29.93
N THR A 21 -12.12 -4.34 -29.12
CA THR A 21 -13.05 -3.29 -29.59
C THR A 21 -12.72 -1.87 -29.14
N GLY A 22 -11.87 -1.71 -28.13
CA GLY A 22 -11.63 -0.46 -27.42
C GLY A 22 -12.77 -0.04 -26.46
N ASP A 23 -13.88 -0.77 -26.41
CA ASP A 23 -15.04 -0.44 -25.56
C ASP A 23 -14.82 -0.88 -24.11
N VAL A 24 -14.64 0.10 -23.22
CA VAL A 24 -14.43 -0.09 -21.78
C VAL A 24 -15.73 0.00 -20.96
N GLU A 25 -16.84 0.47 -21.54
CA GLU A 25 -18.07 0.80 -20.80
C GLU A 25 -18.65 -0.43 -20.10
N ALA A 26 -18.65 -1.57 -20.78
CA ALA A 26 -19.15 -2.83 -20.23
C ALA A 26 -18.33 -3.30 -19.01
N LEU A 27 -17.01 -3.12 -19.06
CA LEU A 27 -16.12 -3.44 -17.94
C LEU A 27 -16.38 -2.53 -16.74
N ILE A 28 -16.48 -1.21 -16.97
CA ILE A 28 -16.74 -0.22 -15.92
C ILE A 28 -18.09 -0.49 -15.27
N ALA A 29 -19.15 -0.62 -16.07
CA ALA A 29 -20.50 -0.87 -15.56
C ALA A 29 -20.55 -2.13 -14.69
N TRP A 30 -19.86 -3.19 -15.11
CA TRP A 30 -19.78 -4.43 -14.35
C TRP A 30 -18.96 -4.28 -13.05
N LEU A 31 -17.79 -3.65 -13.09
CA LEU A 31 -16.96 -3.40 -11.89
C LEU A 31 -17.73 -2.57 -10.85
N VAL A 32 -18.45 -1.53 -11.28
CA VAL A 32 -19.25 -0.67 -10.40
C VAL A 32 -20.41 -1.46 -9.79
N ALA A 33 -21.11 -2.28 -10.58
CA ALA A 33 -22.21 -3.11 -10.09
C ALA A 33 -21.75 -4.17 -9.05
N GLU A 34 -20.60 -4.80 -9.28
CA GLU A 34 -20.03 -5.84 -8.41
C GLU A 34 -19.17 -5.28 -7.26
N SER A 35 -18.93 -3.96 -7.24
CA SER A 35 -18.09 -3.30 -6.25
C SER A 35 -18.49 -3.65 -4.81
N GLY A 36 -19.78 -3.89 -4.57
CA GLY A 36 -20.31 -4.41 -3.32
C GLY A 36 -19.93 -3.56 -2.11
N LEU A 37 -19.59 -2.29 -2.32
CA LEU A 37 -19.11 -1.35 -1.30
C LEU A 37 -20.23 -1.10 -0.28
N SER A 38 -20.30 -1.98 0.70
CA SER A 38 -21.17 -1.93 1.86
C SER A 38 -20.34 -1.43 3.04
N GLY A 39 -20.18 -0.10 3.13
CA GLY A 39 -19.45 0.55 4.22
C GLY A 39 -17.94 0.71 4.00
N SER A 40 -17.16 0.58 5.06
CA SER A 40 -15.80 1.15 5.16
C SER A 40 -14.67 0.35 4.51
N HIS A 41 -14.93 -0.73 3.79
CA HIS A 41 -13.91 -1.64 3.26
C HIS A 41 -14.14 -1.94 1.77
N ALA A 42 -13.07 -1.80 0.97
CA ALA A 42 -13.10 -2.18 -0.44
C ALA A 42 -13.30 -3.69 -0.63
N ASN A 43 -13.99 -4.09 -1.71
CA ASN A 43 -14.07 -5.48 -2.14
C ASN A 43 -12.70 -5.97 -2.65
N ARG A 44 -11.85 -6.42 -1.72
CA ARG A 44 -10.47 -6.85 -1.98
C ARG A 44 -10.39 -8.00 -2.98
N ASP A 45 -11.34 -8.93 -2.93
CA ASP A 45 -11.39 -10.07 -3.86
C ASP A 45 -11.59 -9.61 -5.31
N LEU A 46 -12.46 -8.60 -5.53
CA LEU A 46 -12.72 -8.04 -6.86
C LEU A 46 -11.49 -7.31 -7.43
N ILE A 47 -10.91 -6.37 -6.66
CA ILE A 47 -9.77 -5.57 -7.14
C ILE A 47 -8.50 -6.44 -7.32
N THR A 48 -8.34 -7.49 -6.51
CA THR A 48 -7.25 -8.46 -6.68
C THR A 48 -7.48 -9.34 -7.90
N ALA A 49 -8.71 -9.83 -8.12
CA ALA A 49 -9.05 -10.57 -9.33
C ALA A 49 -8.79 -9.72 -10.59
N PHE A 50 -9.13 -8.43 -10.57
CA PHE A 50 -8.82 -7.50 -11.66
C PHE A 50 -7.32 -7.43 -11.94
N ALA A 51 -6.52 -7.19 -10.91
CA ALA A 51 -5.06 -7.09 -11.04
C ALA A 51 -4.42 -8.40 -11.52
N ASP A 52 -4.90 -9.55 -11.04
CA ASP A 52 -4.45 -10.88 -11.49
C ASP A 52 -4.76 -11.10 -12.97
N THR A 53 -5.98 -10.79 -13.42
CA THR A 53 -6.36 -10.95 -14.82
C THR A 53 -5.62 -9.97 -15.73
N VAL A 54 -5.44 -8.71 -15.32
CA VAL A 54 -4.60 -7.74 -16.04
C VAL A 54 -3.19 -8.29 -16.22
N ARG A 55 -2.60 -8.86 -15.17
CA ARG A 55 -1.27 -9.48 -15.22
C ARG A 55 -1.21 -10.61 -16.25
N GLU A 56 -2.20 -11.49 -16.24
CA GLU A 56 -2.26 -12.65 -17.14
C GLU A 56 -2.23 -12.22 -18.61
N TYR A 57 -3.07 -11.25 -18.98
CA TYR A 57 -3.11 -10.73 -20.36
C TYR A 57 -1.84 -9.95 -20.70
N ALA A 58 -1.33 -9.13 -19.78
CA ALA A 58 -0.12 -8.34 -20.01
C ALA A 58 1.15 -9.21 -20.16
N VAL A 59 1.19 -10.42 -19.58
CA VAL A 59 2.26 -11.41 -19.83
C VAL A 59 2.11 -12.05 -21.20
N ALA A 60 0.88 -12.27 -21.66
CA ALA A 60 0.59 -13.01 -22.89
C ALA A 60 0.93 -12.22 -24.16
N ASP A 61 0.72 -10.90 -24.17
CA ASP A 61 0.97 -10.05 -25.34
C ASP A 61 1.47 -8.64 -24.96
N GLU A 62 2.53 -8.18 -25.63
CA GLU A 62 3.16 -6.89 -25.34
C GLU A 62 2.30 -5.69 -25.82
N GLY A 63 1.52 -5.88 -26.88
CA GLY A 63 0.53 -4.90 -27.35
C GLY A 63 -0.60 -4.74 -26.34
N ASP A 64 -1.18 -5.85 -25.87
CA ASP A 64 -2.19 -5.86 -24.82
C ASP A 64 -1.66 -5.24 -23.52
N CYS A 65 -0.41 -5.53 -23.15
CA CYS A 65 0.26 -4.92 -22.00
C CYS A 65 0.23 -3.38 -22.04
N ARG A 66 0.54 -2.77 -23.21
CA ARG A 66 0.49 -1.32 -23.39
C ARG A 66 -0.93 -0.76 -23.30
N VAL A 67 -1.90 -1.46 -23.90
CA VAL A 67 -3.32 -1.05 -23.86
C VAL A 67 -3.87 -1.13 -22.44
N LEU A 68 -3.57 -2.23 -21.72
CA LEU A 68 -3.95 -2.43 -20.33
C LEU A 68 -3.26 -1.42 -19.39
N TRP A 69 -2.01 -1.05 -19.67
CA TRP A 69 -1.33 0.01 -18.93
C TRP A 69 -2.07 1.35 -19.04
N SER A 70 -2.49 1.72 -20.25
CA SER A 70 -3.31 2.92 -20.47
C SER A 70 -4.64 2.84 -19.73
N LEU A 71 -5.37 1.72 -19.85
CA LEU A 71 -6.62 1.48 -19.11
C LEU A 71 -6.42 1.64 -17.59
N CYS A 72 -5.42 0.97 -17.02
CA CYS A 72 -5.18 1.01 -15.58
C CYS A 72 -4.79 2.42 -15.12
N THR A 73 -4.04 3.15 -15.95
CA THR A 73 -3.70 4.56 -15.69
C THR A 73 -4.95 5.44 -15.68
N GLU A 74 -5.82 5.31 -16.68
CA GLU A 74 -7.09 6.06 -16.73
C GLU A 74 -7.97 5.78 -15.52
N LEU A 75 -8.12 4.50 -15.17
CA LEU A 75 -8.89 4.09 -13.99
C LEU A 75 -8.28 4.63 -12.68
N ALA A 76 -6.96 4.56 -12.52
CA ALA A 76 -6.25 4.97 -11.30
C ALA A 76 -6.45 6.46 -10.97
N PHE A 77 -6.59 7.30 -11.99
CA PHE A 77 -6.70 8.75 -11.86
C PHE A 77 -8.11 9.29 -12.16
N VAL A 78 -9.16 8.46 -12.06
CA VAL A 78 -10.54 8.93 -12.07
C VAL A 78 -10.74 9.93 -10.92
N ALA A 79 -11.27 11.11 -11.26
CA ALA A 79 -11.43 12.20 -10.32
C ALA A 79 -12.30 11.79 -9.12
N PRO A 80 -12.02 12.28 -7.91
CA PRO A 80 -12.86 12.02 -6.73
C PRO A 80 -14.33 12.47 -6.89
N GLU A 81 -14.62 13.38 -7.81
CA GLU A 81 -15.97 13.83 -8.14
C GLU A 81 -16.76 12.77 -8.92
N ASP A 82 -16.08 12.03 -9.80
CA ASP A 82 -16.66 10.95 -10.61
C ASP A 82 -16.66 9.60 -9.86
N ALA A 83 -15.72 9.44 -8.93
CA ALA A 83 -15.60 8.27 -8.06
C ALA A 83 -15.47 8.67 -6.58
N PRO A 84 -16.56 9.16 -5.95
CA PRO A 84 -16.53 9.65 -4.57
C PRO A 84 -16.27 8.54 -3.55
N ALA A 85 -15.62 8.92 -2.45
CA ALA A 85 -15.32 8.01 -1.34
C ALA A 85 -16.59 7.34 -0.81
N GLY A 86 -16.56 6.02 -0.63
CA GLY A 86 -17.69 5.21 -0.19
C GLY A 86 -18.76 4.97 -1.25
N GLY A 87 -18.62 5.52 -2.47
CA GLY A 87 -19.50 5.25 -3.60
C GLY A 87 -19.02 4.05 -4.43
N PRO A 88 -19.92 3.38 -5.18
CA PRO A 88 -19.57 2.18 -5.96
C PRO A 88 -18.47 2.43 -7.01
N HIS A 89 -18.39 3.66 -7.54
CA HIS A 89 -17.36 4.08 -8.48
C HIS A 89 -15.95 4.18 -7.86
N GLU A 90 -15.82 4.22 -6.52
CA GLU A 90 -14.51 4.20 -5.86
C GLU A 90 -13.72 2.94 -6.21
N VAL A 91 -14.35 1.84 -6.66
CA VAL A 91 -13.66 0.64 -7.13
C VAL A 91 -12.72 0.89 -8.32
N LEU A 92 -13.03 1.87 -9.18
CA LEU A 92 -12.29 2.14 -10.41
C LEU A 92 -10.82 2.53 -10.12
N PRO A 93 -10.54 3.56 -9.30
CA PRO A 93 -9.16 3.88 -8.94
C PRO A 93 -8.44 2.77 -8.19
N LEU A 94 -9.15 1.91 -7.42
CA LEU A 94 -8.51 0.76 -6.78
C LEU A 94 -8.04 -0.27 -7.79
N CYS A 95 -8.90 -0.62 -8.76
CA CYS A 95 -8.57 -1.50 -9.87
C CYS A 95 -7.41 -0.93 -10.69
N GLY A 96 -7.44 0.36 -11.02
CA GLY A 96 -6.37 1.02 -11.77
C GLY A 96 -5.02 0.95 -11.06
N VAL A 97 -4.98 1.33 -9.76
CA VAL A 97 -3.74 1.28 -8.97
C VAL A 97 -3.17 -0.13 -8.88
N LEU A 98 -4.00 -1.15 -8.62
CA LEU A 98 -3.51 -2.53 -8.55
C LEU A 98 -3.15 -3.10 -9.92
N GLY A 99 -3.84 -2.71 -10.99
CA GLY A 99 -3.49 -3.08 -12.36
C GLY A 99 -2.13 -2.52 -12.78
N ILE A 100 -1.83 -1.26 -12.45
CA ILE A 100 -0.50 -0.65 -12.63
C ILE A 100 0.57 -1.45 -11.89
N ALA A 101 0.34 -1.79 -10.62
CA ALA A 101 1.27 -2.60 -9.83
C ALA A 101 1.47 -4.00 -10.42
N ALA A 102 0.39 -4.62 -10.92
CA ALA A 102 0.46 -5.93 -11.56
C ALA A 102 1.31 -5.92 -12.84
N ILE A 103 1.16 -4.90 -13.70
CA ILE A 103 2.00 -4.74 -14.90
C ILE A 103 3.45 -4.44 -14.50
N GLY A 104 3.66 -3.56 -13.53
CA GLY A 104 5.00 -3.25 -12.99
C GLY A 104 5.71 -4.48 -12.41
N SER A 105 4.97 -5.42 -11.81
CA SER A 105 5.56 -6.62 -11.22
C SER A 105 6.13 -7.60 -12.25
N ILE A 106 5.60 -7.61 -13.48
CA ILE A 106 6.00 -8.59 -14.52
C ILE A 106 7.05 -8.02 -15.47
N SER A 107 7.16 -6.70 -15.61
CA SER A 107 8.05 -6.08 -16.59
C SER A 107 9.00 -5.05 -15.97
N PRO A 108 10.33 -5.27 -16.04
CA PRO A 108 11.32 -4.30 -15.57
C PRO A 108 11.17 -2.91 -16.20
N SER A 109 10.73 -2.82 -17.47
CA SER A 109 10.51 -1.53 -18.14
C SER A 109 9.35 -0.74 -17.55
N PHE A 110 8.39 -1.42 -16.91
CA PHE A 110 7.24 -0.79 -16.25
C PHE A 110 7.42 -0.61 -14.76
N THR A 111 8.35 -1.31 -14.09
CA THR A 111 8.54 -1.21 -12.63
C THR A 111 8.70 0.24 -12.15
N GLY A 112 9.63 0.99 -12.76
CA GLY A 112 9.88 2.39 -12.38
C GLY A 112 8.68 3.30 -12.64
N ALA A 113 8.00 3.11 -13.77
CA ALA A 113 6.77 3.84 -14.09
C ALA A 113 5.64 3.51 -13.11
N ALA A 114 5.52 2.25 -12.70
CA ALA A 114 4.52 1.80 -11.74
C ALA A 114 4.76 2.43 -10.37
N LEU A 115 6.02 2.45 -9.90
CA LEU A 115 6.39 3.15 -8.66
C LEU A 115 6.06 4.64 -8.72
N ALA A 116 6.34 5.32 -9.84
CA ALA A 116 5.97 6.73 -10.01
C ALA A 116 4.44 6.94 -9.95
N ARG A 117 3.65 6.12 -10.66
CA ARG A 117 2.19 6.23 -10.64
C ARG A 117 1.58 5.89 -9.29
N LEU A 118 2.11 4.89 -8.58
CA LEU A 118 1.69 4.56 -7.21
C LEU A 118 2.04 5.70 -6.24
N GLN A 119 3.17 6.37 -6.42
CA GLN A 119 3.52 7.55 -5.63
C GLN A 119 2.51 8.67 -5.86
N ASP A 120 2.16 8.97 -7.11
CA ASP A 120 1.13 9.96 -7.44
C ASP A 120 -0.23 9.59 -6.83
N ALA A 121 -0.65 8.33 -6.99
CA ALA A 121 -1.90 7.82 -6.43
C ALA A 121 -1.91 7.82 -4.89
N SER A 122 -0.75 7.78 -4.23
CA SER A 122 -0.67 7.87 -2.77
C SER A 122 -1.16 9.22 -2.23
N LEU A 123 -1.14 10.27 -3.05
CA LEU A 123 -1.62 11.61 -2.73
C LEU A 123 -3.14 11.75 -2.77
N ASP A 124 -3.86 10.71 -3.19
CA ASP A 124 -5.32 10.74 -3.30
C ASP A 124 -5.98 11.00 -1.93
N ARG A 125 -7.01 11.86 -1.91
CA ARG A 125 -7.77 12.20 -0.70
C ARG A 125 -8.58 11.01 -0.17
N ARG A 126 -8.96 10.08 -1.04
CA ARG A 126 -9.75 8.88 -0.71
C ARG A 126 -8.88 7.85 0.01
N ARG A 127 -9.31 7.46 1.20
CA ARG A 127 -8.57 6.50 2.02
C ARG A 127 -8.36 5.16 1.31
N GLN A 128 -9.38 4.64 0.63
CA GLN A 128 -9.29 3.31 -0.01
C GLN A 128 -8.23 3.31 -1.12
N VAL A 129 -8.10 4.39 -1.88
CA VAL A 129 -7.05 4.51 -2.91
C VAL A 129 -5.67 4.41 -2.27
N ARG A 130 -5.45 5.09 -1.14
CA ARG A 130 -4.19 4.97 -0.39
C ARG A 130 -3.94 3.56 0.16
N GLU A 131 -4.98 2.82 0.53
CA GLU A 131 -4.85 1.40 0.88
C GLU A 131 -4.48 0.55 -0.34
N ALA A 132 -5.11 0.78 -1.50
CA ALA A 132 -4.77 0.10 -2.74
C ALA A 132 -3.32 0.35 -3.16
N VAL A 133 -2.77 1.55 -2.93
CA VAL A 133 -1.34 1.83 -3.15
C VAL A 133 -0.47 0.95 -2.26
N ALA A 134 -0.80 0.81 -0.97
CA ALA A 134 -0.04 -0.06 -0.07
C ALA A 134 -0.08 -1.54 -0.50
N LEU A 135 -1.25 -2.03 -0.96
CA LEU A 135 -1.35 -3.36 -1.58
C LEU A 135 -0.54 -3.45 -2.89
N GLY A 136 -0.56 -2.42 -3.72
CA GLY A 136 0.24 -2.37 -4.96
C GLY A 136 1.75 -2.44 -4.67
N VAL A 137 2.21 -1.77 -3.61
CA VAL A 137 3.60 -1.89 -3.13
C VAL A 137 3.92 -3.32 -2.71
N GLN A 138 3.03 -4.02 -2.01
CA GLN A 138 3.22 -5.43 -1.64
C GLN A 138 3.38 -6.32 -2.89
N ASN A 139 2.54 -6.10 -3.92
CA ASN A 139 2.64 -6.84 -5.18
C ASN A 139 3.99 -6.60 -5.89
N LEU A 140 4.47 -5.35 -5.89
CA LEU A 140 5.78 -5.02 -6.47
C LEU A 140 6.92 -5.62 -5.67
N LEU A 141 6.89 -5.56 -4.33
CA LEU A 141 7.88 -6.20 -3.46
C LEU A 141 8.00 -7.70 -3.75
N ALA A 142 6.88 -8.39 -3.97
CA ALA A 142 6.85 -9.82 -4.24
C ALA A 142 7.58 -10.25 -5.52
N ALA A 143 7.77 -9.35 -6.49
CA ALA A 143 8.36 -9.68 -7.79
C ALA A 143 9.61 -8.85 -8.17
N ARG A 144 9.79 -7.68 -7.55
CA ARG A 144 10.80 -6.65 -7.86
C ARG A 144 11.31 -6.01 -6.56
N GLN A 145 11.72 -6.84 -5.60
CA GLN A 145 12.03 -6.41 -4.22
C GLN A 145 13.05 -5.28 -4.17
N GLU A 146 14.19 -5.43 -4.84
CA GLU A 146 15.29 -4.47 -4.80
C GLU A 146 14.87 -3.11 -5.38
N GLU A 147 14.30 -3.11 -6.59
CA GLU A 147 13.85 -1.90 -7.27
C GLU A 147 12.71 -1.21 -6.51
N THR A 148 11.82 -2.00 -5.89
CA THR A 148 10.71 -1.47 -5.09
C THR A 148 11.23 -0.81 -3.82
N VAL A 149 12.14 -1.45 -3.09
CA VAL A 149 12.76 -0.84 -1.89
C VAL A 149 13.48 0.46 -2.26
N ALA A 150 14.24 0.49 -3.36
CA ALA A 150 14.89 1.71 -3.84
C ALA A 150 13.87 2.82 -4.19
N GLY A 151 12.76 2.47 -4.84
CA GLY A 151 11.66 3.40 -5.13
C GLY A 151 11.03 3.98 -3.86
N LEU A 152 10.76 3.13 -2.86
CA LEU A 152 10.21 3.58 -1.58
C LEU A 152 11.17 4.50 -0.81
N GLU A 153 12.48 4.31 -0.94
CA GLU A 153 13.45 5.27 -0.40
C GLU A 153 13.28 6.65 -1.04
N GLY A 154 13.12 6.71 -2.37
CA GLY A 154 12.82 7.95 -3.08
C GLY A 154 11.51 8.61 -2.64
N TRP A 155 10.48 7.82 -2.31
CA TRP A 155 9.22 8.35 -1.78
C TRP A 155 9.42 9.04 -0.43
N ILE A 156 10.25 8.48 0.45
CA ILE A 156 10.57 9.07 1.75
C ILE A 156 11.43 10.33 1.58
N GLU A 157 12.34 10.32 0.62
CA GLU A 157 13.20 11.48 0.32
C GLU A 157 12.41 12.67 -0.23
N SER A 158 11.30 12.43 -0.92
CA SER A 158 10.40 13.49 -1.41
C SER A 158 9.84 14.41 -0.31
N GLY A 159 9.82 13.94 0.94
CA GLY A 159 9.35 14.71 2.09
C GLY A 159 7.83 14.78 2.26
N SER A 160 7.04 14.18 1.37
CA SER A 160 5.58 14.19 1.47
C SER A 160 5.05 13.10 2.40
N TRP A 161 4.10 13.46 3.28
CA TRP A 161 3.58 12.57 4.32
C TRP A 161 2.80 11.37 3.77
N LEU A 162 2.07 11.53 2.67
CA LEU A 162 1.25 10.44 2.11
C LEU A 162 2.07 9.37 1.38
N PRO A 163 3.08 9.71 0.55
CA PRO A 163 4.04 8.73 0.04
C PRO A 163 4.78 7.98 1.15
N MET A 164 5.24 8.66 2.22
CA MET A 164 5.83 7.98 3.38
C MET A 164 4.85 7.00 4.04
N ARG A 165 3.57 7.38 4.15
CA ARG A 165 2.53 6.54 4.71
C ARG A 165 2.33 5.29 3.87
N ALA A 166 2.27 5.45 2.55
CA ALA A 166 2.14 4.33 1.62
C ALA A 166 3.37 3.41 1.67
N ALA A 167 4.58 3.97 1.74
CA ALA A 167 5.81 3.20 1.90
C ALA A 167 5.84 2.39 3.20
N ALA A 168 5.51 3.03 4.34
CA ALA A 168 5.48 2.37 5.65
C ALA A 168 4.45 1.23 5.70
N ALA A 169 3.23 1.48 5.24
CA ALA A 169 2.18 0.46 5.20
C ALA A 169 2.52 -0.66 4.21
N GLY A 170 2.92 -0.32 2.98
CA GLY A 170 3.21 -1.29 1.93
C GLY A 170 4.32 -2.28 2.32
N ILE A 171 5.44 -1.79 2.87
CA ILE A 171 6.54 -2.68 3.27
C ILE A 171 6.23 -3.48 4.54
N ALA A 172 5.60 -2.87 5.53
CA ALA A 172 5.30 -3.54 6.81
C ALA A 172 4.14 -4.54 6.70
N GLU A 173 3.29 -4.39 5.68
CA GLU A 173 2.16 -5.29 5.45
C GLU A 173 2.48 -6.45 4.51
N SER A 174 3.64 -6.44 3.85
CA SER A 174 4.11 -7.51 2.97
C SER A 174 4.17 -8.86 3.68
N ASP A 175 3.72 -9.91 2.99
CA ASP A 175 3.86 -11.30 3.44
C ASP A 175 5.32 -11.74 3.49
N LEU A 176 6.21 -11.06 2.77
CA LEU A 176 7.66 -11.30 2.75
C LEU A 176 8.40 -10.65 3.92
N LEU A 177 7.71 -9.93 4.83
CA LEU A 177 8.38 -9.21 5.93
C LEU A 177 9.18 -10.15 6.86
N GLY A 178 8.90 -11.45 6.85
CA GLY A 178 9.70 -12.44 7.58
C GLY A 178 11.10 -12.70 6.99
N GLU A 179 11.38 -12.23 5.77
CA GLU A 179 12.70 -12.31 5.15
C GLU A 179 13.67 -11.31 5.82
N PRO A 180 14.86 -11.75 6.27
CA PRO A 180 15.80 -10.88 6.98
C PRO A 180 16.15 -9.59 6.23
N GLU A 181 16.36 -9.68 4.92
CA GLU A 181 16.74 -8.57 4.07
C GLU A 181 15.61 -7.53 3.96
N LEU A 182 14.36 -7.99 3.81
CA LEU A 182 13.21 -7.10 3.74
C LEU A 182 12.87 -6.51 5.12
N ALA A 183 13.02 -7.29 6.20
CA ALA A 183 12.84 -6.80 7.56
C ALA A 183 13.84 -5.67 7.91
N ASP A 184 15.12 -5.83 7.52
CA ASP A 184 16.14 -4.80 7.67
C ASP A 184 15.81 -3.55 6.85
N ALA A 185 15.44 -3.72 5.58
CA ALA A 185 14.99 -2.62 4.73
C ALA A 185 13.79 -1.89 5.34
N ALA A 186 12.78 -2.63 5.80
CA ALA A 186 11.60 -2.06 6.46
C ALA A 186 11.97 -1.23 7.69
N LEU A 187 12.86 -1.73 8.55
CA LEU A 187 13.32 -0.98 9.72
C LEU A 187 14.10 0.27 9.32
N ARG A 188 14.95 0.19 8.28
CA ARG A 188 15.68 1.35 7.74
C ARG A 188 14.72 2.42 7.19
N LEU A 189 13.69 2.03 6.44
CA LEU A 189 12.67 2.96 5.93
C LEU A 189 11.91 3.63 7.09
N HIS A 190 11.48 2.85 8.09
CA HIS A 190 10.78 3.38 9.26
C HIS A 190 11.65 4.36 10.05
N ARG A 191 12.96 4.07 10.20
CA ARG A 191 13.93 4.99 10.81
C ARG A 191 14.00 6.32 10.06
N LYS A 192 14.14 6.28 8.73
CA LYS A 192 14.17 7.48 7.88
C LYS A 192 12.89 8.33 8.05
N ILE A 193 11.72 7.69 8.07
CA ILE A 193 10.43 8.37 8.26
C ILE A 193 10.33 9.00 9.66
N LEU A 194 10.70 8.28 10.72
CA LEU A 194 10.63 8.80 12.09
C LEU A 194 11.60 9.98 12.32
N ILE A 195 12.78 9.96 11.70
CA ILE A 195 13.70 11.11 11.70
C ILE A 195 13.04 12.33 11.04
N ARG A 196 12.35 12.15 9.90
CA ARG A 196 11.60 13.23 9.24
C ARG A 196 10.49 13.78 10.13
N ILE A 197 9.73 12.91 10.80
CA ILE A 197 8.71 13.34 11.77
C ILE A 197 9.37 14.17 12.87
N TYR A 198 10.40 13.64 13.54
CA TYR A 198 11.06 14.30 14.67
C TYR A 198 11.67 15.66 14.32
N THR A 199 12.09 15.87 13.07
CA THR A 199 12.71 17.11 12.60
C THR A 199 11.74 18.09 11.95
N ALA A 200 10.50 17.68 11.68
CA ALA A 200 9.52 18.54 11.01
C ALA A 200 8.95 19.61 11.94
N GLY A 201 8.78 20.82 11.42
CA GLY A 201 8.14 21.93 12.12
C GLY A 201 6.61 21.89 12.10
N GLU A 202 6.00 21.49 10.97
CA GLU A 202 4.54 21.42 10.83
C GLU A 202 4.03 19.97 10.83
N ARG A 203 3.15 19.65 11.79
CA ARG A 203 2.66 18.29 12.08
C ARG A 203 1.16 18.23 12.36
N GLN A 204 0.39 19.10 11.70
CA GLN A 204 -1.05 19.26 11.98
C GLN A 204 -1.93 18.91 10.78
N SER A 205 -1.34 18.66 9.61
CA SER A 205 -2.10 18.30 8.41
C SER A 205 -2.75 16.92 8.54
N GLU A 206 -3.87 16.72 7.85
CA GLU A 206 -4.53 15.41 7.77
C GLU A 206 -3.59 14.33 7.21
N ALA A 207 -2.70 14.72 6.29
CA ALA A 207 -1.68 13.86 5.72
C ALA A 207 -0.67 13.37 6.77
N PHE A 208 -0.21 14.26 7.65
CA PHE A 208 0.63 13.89 8.79
C PHE A 208 -0.10 12.95 9.75
N VAL A 209 -1.36 13.26 10.08
CA VAL A 209 -2.18 12.40 10.96
C VAL A 209 -2.34 11.01 10.36
N ALA A 210 -2.54 10.90 9.05
CA ALA A 210 -2.62 9.63 8.34
C ALA A 210 -1.31 8.82 8.43
N LEU A 211 -0.15 9.47 8.23
CA LEU A 211 1.16 8.84 8.41
C LEU A 211 1.39 8.38 9.85
N LYS A 212 1.14 9.27 10.82
CA LYS A 212 1.29 8.98 12.25
C LYS A 212 0.47 7.75 12.63
N LYS A 213 -0.80 7.69 12.22
CA LYS A 213 -1.67 6.52 12.45
C LYS A 213 -1.14 5.25 11.80
N ALA A 214 -0.61 5.32 10.59
CA ALA A 214 0.02 4.17 9.94
C ALA A 214 1.22 3.65 10.76
N LEU A 215 2.12 4.55 11.15
CA LEU A 215 3.27 4.20 11.99
C LEU A 215 2.87 3.61 13.34
N GLY A 216 1.70 4.00 13.88
CA GLY A 216 1.13 3.46 15.11
C GLY A 216 0.85 1.94 15.08
N TYR A 217 0.82 1.31 13.91
CA TYR A 217 0.71 -0.15 13.79
C TYR A 217 1.80 -0.80 12.92
N THR A 218 2.42 -0.07 11.99
CA THR A 218 3.44 -0.66 11.08
C THR A 218 4.77 -0.91 11.79
N LEU A 219 5.20 -0.01 12.68
CA LEU A 219 6.50 -0.14 13.35
C LEU A 219 6.59 -1.41 14.19
N GLY A 220 5.51 -1.79 14.88
CA GLY A 220 5.44 -2.98 15.70
C GLY A 220 5.52 -4.27 14.88
N ARG A 221 4.97 -4.28 13.66
CA ARG A 221 5.15 -5.41 12.72
C ARG A 221 6.61 -5.55 12.31
N VAL A 222 7.26 -4.44 11.96
CA VAL A 222 8.67 -4.43 11.57
C VAL A 222 9.58 -4.84 12.73
N VAL A 223 9.30 -4.36 13.95
CA VAL A 223 10.04 -4.78 15.16
C VAL A 223 9.85 -6.25 15.43
N ALA A 224 8.64 -6.80 15.26
CA ALA A 224 8.40 -8.23 15.45
C ALA A 224 9.18 -9.08 14.44
N ALA A 225 9.36 -8.60 13.21
CA ALA A 225 10.16 -9.27 12.19
C ALA A 225 11.67 -9.18 12.46
N LEU A 226 12.12 -8.10 13.13
CA LEU A 226 13.53 -7.89 13.45
C LEU A 226 13.73 -7.50 14.93
N PRO A 227 13.45 -8.41 15.88
CA PRO A 227 13.26 -8.07 17.30
C PRO A 227 14.49 -7.51 17.98
N GLY A 228 15.69 -8.01 17.67
CA GLY A 228 16.94 -7.55 18.30
C GLY A 228 17.15 -6.04 18.15
N VAL A 229 17.48 -5.61 16.93
CA VAL A 229 17.70 -4.19 16.62
C VAL A 229 16.40 -3.36 16.66
N GLY A 230 15.24 -3.99 16.46
CA GLY A 230 13.94 -3.33 16.51
C GLY A 230 13.57 -2.87 17.92
N PHE A 231 13.71 -3.71 18.94
CA PHE A 231 13.44 -3.32 20.32
C PHE A 231 14.47 -2.33 20.87
N GLU A 232 15.73 -2.44 20.47
CA GLU A 232 16.72 -1.40 20.76
C GLU A 232 16.29 -0.04 20.21
N TYR A 233 15.78 -0.01 18.98
CA TYR A 233 15.26 1.23 18.40
C TYR A 233 14.03 1.75 19.11
N LEU A 234 13.07 0.89 19.49
CA LEU A 234 11.91 1.32 20.28
C LEU A 234 12.31 1.96 21.60
N ARG A 235 13.33 1.42 22.30
CA ARG A 235 13.86 2.03 23.54
C ARG A 235 14.47 3.41 23.28
N GLN A 236 15.23 3.56 22.19
CA GLN A 236 15.80 4.86 21.80
C GLN A 236 14.70 5.89 21.52
N LEU A 237 13.66 5.50 20.78
CA LEU A 237 12.51 6.36 20.51
C LEU A 237 11.73 6.71 21.78
N ALA A 238 11.59 5.78 22.73
CA ALA A 238 10.84 6.00 23.97
C ALA A 238 11.49 7.06 24.87
N ALA A 239 12.81 7.20 24.79
CA ALA A 239 13.57 8.21 25.51
C ALA A 239 13.43 9.63 24.90
N LEU A 240 12.90 9.77 23.68
CA LEU A 240 12.72 11.07 23.04
C LEU A 240 11.57 11.84 23.70
N ASP A 241 11.77 13.16 23.88
CA ASP A 241 10.74 14.07 24.37
C ASP A 241 9.91 14.65 23.23
N ASP A 242 9.20 13.75 22.53
CA ASP A 242 8.36 14.11 21.39
C ASP A 242 6.98 13.45 21.50
N ARG A 243 5.93 14.27 21.54
CA ARG A 243 4.55 13.82 21.76
C ARG A 243 4.07 12.86 20.67
N ASP A 244 4.42 13.10 19.41
CA ASP A 244 3.94 12.30 18.30
C ASP A 244 4.69 10.97 18.23
N VAL A 245 6.00 10.99 18.45
CA VAL A 245 6.82 9.78 18.53
C VAL A 245 6.40 8.89 19.71
N ARG A 246 6.21 9.47 20.91
CA ARG A 246 5.72 8.70 22.07
C ARG A 246 4.35 8.08 21.82
N TRP A 247 3.45 8.80 21.14
CA TRP A 247 2.16 8.25 20.73
C TRP A 247 2.35 7.05 19.79
N ILE A 248 3.19 7.18 18.75
CA ILE A 248 3.47 6.07 17.81
C ILE A 248 3.96 4.84 18.55
N ILE A 249 4.92 5.00 19.48
CA ILE A 249 5.46 3.87 20.25
C ILE A 249 4.37 3.22 21.09
N ARG A 250 3.57 4.02 21.80
CA ARG A 250 2.51 3.52 22.67
C ARG A 250 1.52 2.65 21.90
N GLU A 251 1.03 3.13 20.75
CA GLU A 251 0.09 2.37 19.91
C GLU A 251 0.68 1.02 19.47
N ASN A 252 1.97 0.98 19.12
CA ASN A 252 2.62 -0.27 18.73
C ASN A 252 2.83 -1.24 19.91
N LEU A 253 3.12 -0.72 21.10
CA LEU A 253 3.23 -1.52 22.33
C LEU A 253 1.87 -2.02 22.82
N GLU A 254 0.79 -1.30 22.51
CA GLU A 254 -0.60 -1.74 22.72
C GLU A 254 -1.08 -2.67 21.59
N GLY A 255 -0.37 -2.73 20.47
CA GLY A 255 -0.63 -3.62 19.36
C GLY A 255 -0.51 -5.10 19.74
N ASP A 256 -1.41 -5.92 19.20
CA ASP A 256 -1.47 -7.37 19.48
C ASP A 256 -0.18 -8.10 19.07
N THR A 257 0.48 -7.67 18.00
CA THR A 257 1.69 -8.31 17.47
C THR A 257 2.80 -8.37 18.52
N LEU A 258 3.18 -7.23 19.10
CA LEU A 258 4.26 -7.18 20.10
C LEU A 258 3.82 -7.76 21.44
N ARG A 259 2.59 -7.47 21.90
CA ARG A 259 2.10 -7.97 23.20
C ARG A 259 2.04 -9.49 23.28
N ARG A 260 1.66 -10.17 22.18
CA ARG A 260 1.56 -11.63 22.16
C ARG A 260 2.92 -12.31 22.05
N GLN A 261 3.84 -11.73 21.27
CA GLN A 261 5.14 -12.35 21.00
C GLN A 261 6.22 -12.00 22.03
N TYR A 262 6.19 -10.78 22.61
CA TYR A 262 7.23 -10.25 23.48
C TYR A 262 6.68 -9.51 24.72
N PRO A 263 5.80 -10.15 25.53
CA PRO A 263 5.07 -9.48 26.61
C PRO A 263 5.96 -8.84 27.70
N GLU A 264 7.06 -9.50 28.06
CA GLU A 264 8.01 -8.98 29.06
C GLU A 264 8.73 -7.72 28.57
N THR A 265 9.24 -7.76 27.33
CA THR A 265 9.95 -6.64 26.72
C THR A 265 9.02 -5.43 26.54
N VAL A 266 7.78 -5.67 26.11
CA VAL A 266 6.76 -4.62 26.01
C VAL A 266 6.51 -3.94 27.35
N ARG A 267 6.27 -4.72 28.42
CA ARG A 267 6.05 -4.17 29.77
C ARG A 267 7.21 -3.31 30.27
N HIS A 268 8.45 -3.72 29.99
CA HIS A 268 9.62 -2.95 30.38
C HIS A 268 9.70 -1.59 29.67
N ILE A 269 9.41 -1.55 28.37
CA ILE A 269 9.41 -0.29 27.61
C ILE A 269 8.23 0.60 28.04
N GLN A 270 7.04 0.02 28.26
CA GLN A 270 5.89 0.77 28.76
C GLN A 270 6.17 1.47 30.09
N ALA A 271 6.87 0.81 31.02
CA ALA A 271 7.26 1.41 32.30
C ALA A 271 8.18 2.64 32.14
N SER A 272 8.95 2.72 31.05
CA SER A 272 9.81 3.88 30.76
C SER A 272 9.11 5.05 30.08
N LEU A 273 7.88 4.86 29.57
CA LEU A 273 7.16 5.88 28.80
C LEU A 273 6.41 6.91 29.63
N GLY A 274 6.19 6.66 30.94
CA GLY A 274 5.48 7.58 31.84
C GLY A 274 3.99 7.68 31.56
#